data_AF-A0AAN8ZR34-F1
#
_entry.id   AF-A0AAN8ZR34-F1
#
_cell.length_a   1.000
_cell.length_b   1.000
_cell.length_c   1.000
_cell.angle_alpha   90.00
_cell.angle_beta   90.00
_cell.angle_gamma   90.00
#
_symmetry.space_group_name_H-M   'P 1'
#
loop_
_entity.id
_entity.type
_entity.pdbx_description
1 polymer ?
#
loop_
_entity_poly.entity_id
_entity_poly.type
_entity_poly.pdbx_seq_one_letter_code
_entity_poly.pdbx_strand_id
1 'polypeptide(L)' 'MVTLGRCISTRGVHLDAARDMTAESFLSIFHRLCGTWSVPKQVIDDNGTNFKANTKSFLQCCSW' A
#
# COMPACT_ATOMS: atom_id res chain seq x y z
N MET A 1 2.86 0.57 14.58
CA MET A 1 2.31 1.76 13.87
C MET A 1 1.07 1.33 13.10
N VAL A 2 0.15 2.24 12.76
CA VAL A 2 -1.09 1.89 12.03
C VAL A 2 -1.03 2.51 10.65
N THR A 3 -1.37 1.73 9.63
CA THR A 3 -1.51 2.19 8.25
C THR A 3 -2.99 2.18 7.87
N LEU A 4 -3.43 3.28 7.25
CA LEU A 4 -4.79 3.49 6.80
C LEU A 4 -4.81 3.63 5.28
N GLY A 5 -5.52 2.73 4.59
CA GLY A 5 -5.80 2.82 3.17
C GLY A 5 -7.26 3.15 2.92
N ARG A 6 -7.55 4.14 2.09
CA ARG A 6 -8.92 4.48 1.67
C ARG A 6 -9.07 4.28 0.17
N CYS A 7 -10.06 3.48 -0.24
CA CYS A 7 -10.46 3.44 -1.63
C CYS A 7 -11.41 4.59 -1.93
N ILE A 8 -11.05 5.47 -2.87
CA ILE A 8 -11.89 6.63 -3.25
C ILE A 8 -13.15 6.16 -4.01
N SER A 9 -13.05 5.09 -4.80
CA SER A 9 -14.14 4.57 -5.62
C SER A 9 -15.24 3.91 -4.78
N THR A 10 -14.86 2.95 -3.93
CA THR A 10 -15.83 2.17 -3.13
C THR A 10 -16.11 2.78 -1.76
N ARG A 11 -15.34 3.79 -1.34
CA ARG A 11 -15.29 4.32 0.04
C ARG A 11 -14.91 3.29 1.09
N GLY A 12 -14.34 2.14 0.68
CA GLY A 12 -13.80 1.14 1.58
C GLY A 12 -12.60 1.66 2.36
N VAL A 13 -12.50 1.24 3.63
CA VAL A 13 -11.40 1.57 4.52
C VAL A 13 -10.65 0.29 4.91
N HIS A 14 -9.35 0.27 4.65
CA HIS A 14 -8.44 -0.80 5.02
C HIS A 14 -7.55 -0.31 6.16
N LEU A 15 -7.56 -1.04 7.28
CA LEU A 15 -6.77 -0.72 8.47
C LEU A 15 -5.84 -1.88 8.74
N ASP A 16 -4.57 -1.58 8.94
CA ASP A 16 -3.55 -2.60 9.14
C ASP A 16 -2.47 -2.15 10.12
N ALA A 17 -1.89 -3.12 10.82
CA ALA A 17 -0.80 -2.90 11.76
C ALA A 17 0.55 -3.02 11.04
N ALA A 18 1.30 -1.92 10.99
CA ALA A 18 2.67 -1.89 10.54
C ALA A 18 3.64 -2.13 11.70
N ARG A 19 4.67 -2.95 11.45
CA ARG A 19 5.74 -3.18 12.43
C ARG A 19 6.59 -1.92 12.61
N ASP A 20 6.90 -1.23 11.52
CA ASP A 20 7.68 0.01 11.49
C ASP A 20 7.25 0.92 10.32
N MET A 21 7.88 2.09 10.22
CA MET A 21 7.61 3.10 9.18
C MET A 21 8.44 2.90 7.91
N THR A 22 9.02 1.71 7.70
CA THR A 22 9.89 1.43 6.55
C THR A 22 9.09 1.10 5.29
N ALA A 23 9.75 1.23 4.13
CA ALA A 23 9.18 0.85 2.85
C ALA A 23 8.82 -0.64 2.74
N GLU A 24 9.55 -1.53 3.42
CA GLU A 24 9.29 -2.97 3.41
C GLU A 24 8.01 -3.33 4.17
N SER A 25 7.85 -2.78 5.39
CA SER A 25 6.59 -2.95 6.15
C SER A 25 5.40 -2.40 5.38
N PHE A 26 5.57 -1.25 4.71
CA PHE A 26 4.52 -0.68 3.87
C PHE A 26 4.15 -1.60 2.71
N LEU A 27 5.13 -2.13 1.96
CA LEU A 27 4.86 -3.05 0.86
C LEU A 27 4.17 -4.33 1.31
N SER A 28 4.52 -4.87 2.47
CA SER A 28 3.87 -6.06 3.01
C SER A 28 2.39 -5.82 3.32
N ILE A 29 2.03 -4.64 3.83
CA ILE A 29 0.64 -4.22 4.01
C ILE A 29 -0.03 -4.02 2.66
N PHE A 30 0.62 -3.32 1.75
CA PHE A 30 0.08 -3.03 0.42
C PHE A 30 -0.22 -4.31 -0.38
N HIS A 31 0.66 -5.32 -0.32
CA HIS A 31 0.44 -6.62 -0.93
C HIS A 31 -0.80 -7.32 -0.36
N ARG A 32 -1.03 -7.23 0.95
CA ARG A 32 -2.24 -7.79 1.59
C ARG A 32 -3.50 -7.02 1.17
N LEU A 33 -3.42 -5.70 1.07
CA LEU A 33 -4.51 -4.87 0.55
C LEU A 33 -4.88 -5.28 -0.88
N CYS A 34 -3.90 -5.38 -1.78
CA CYS A 34 -4.11 -5.80 -3.16
C CYS A 34 -4.68 -7.22 -3.27
N GLY A 35 -4.17 -8.16 -2.45
CA GLY A 35 -4.64 -9.55 -2.44
C GLY A 35 -6.04 -9.73 -1.83
N THR A 36 -6.46 -8.85 -0.91
CA THR A 36 -7.79 -8.90 -0.31
C THR A 36 -8.84 -8.24 -1.21
N TRP A 37 -8.46 -7.15 -1.88
CA TRP A 37 -9.36 -6.36 -2.71
C TRP A 37 -8.92 -6.42 -4.17
N SER A 38 -8.32 -5.36 -4.67
CA SER A 38 -7.83 -5.27 -6.03
C SER A 38 -6.62 -4.36 -6.07
N VAL A 39 -5.83 -4.48 -7.13
CA VAL A 39 -4.69 -3.60 -7.35
C VAL A 39 -5.19 -2.19 -7.70
N PRO A 40 -4.88 -1.15 -6.90
CA PRO A 40 -5.28 0.21 -7.22
C PRO A 40 -4.44 0.74 -8.39
N LYS A 41 -5.11 1.36 -9.37
CA LYS A 41 -4.43 1.98 -10.54
C LYS A 41 -3.55 3.17 -10.14
N GLN A 42 -3.91 3.86 -9.07
CA GLN A 42 -3.18 5.01 -8.54
C GLN A 42 -3.23 4.96 -7.02
N VAL A 43 -2.09 5.24 -6.39
CA VAL A 43 -1.96 5.38 -4.94
C VAL A 43 -1.41 6.77 -4.65
N ILE A 44 -2.04 7.45 -3.71
CA ILE A 44 -1.66 8.78 -3.24
C ILE A 44 -1.35 8.62 -1.76
N ASP A 45 -0.12 8.95 -1.40
CA ASP A 45 0.40 8.82 -0.04
C ASP A 45 1.09 10.13 0.34
N ASP A 46 0.84 10.59 1.57
CA ASP A 46 1.43 11.80 2.13
C ASP A 46 2.89 11.59 2.57
N ASN A 47 3.30 10.34 2.81
CA ASN A 47 4.64 9.93 3.19
C ASN A 47 5.38 9.20 2.05
N GLY A 48 5.33 9.79 0.86
CA GLY A 48 5.81 9.20 -0.40
C GLY A 48 7.29 8.79 -0.47
N THR A 49 8.08 9.06 0.57
CA THR A 49 9.44 8.55 0.75
C THR A 49 9.50 7.03 0.75
N ASN A 50 8.51 6.37 1.35
CA ASN A 50 8.43 4.90 1.38
C ASN A 50 8.15 4.32 -0.02
N PHE A 51 7.38 5.03 -0.84
CA PHE A 51 7.09 4.64 -2.21
C PHE A 51 8.29 4.84 -3.14
N LYS A 52 8.98 5.98 -3.05
CA LYS A 52 10.14 6.28 -3.89
C LYS A 52 11.30 5.33 -3.67
N ALA A 53 11.50 4.86 -2.44
CA ALA A 53 12.56 3.90 -2.10
C ALA A 53 12.35 2.53 -2.77
N ASN A 54 11.10 2.15 -3.07
CA ASN A 54 10.74 0.79 -3.45
C ASN A 54 9.81 0.71 -4.67
N THR A 55 9.90 1.68 -5.59
CA THR A 55 9.08 1.75 -6.81
C THR A 55 9.14 0.47 -7.66
N LYS A 56 10.29 -0.22 -7.69
CA LYS A 56 10.46 -1.45 -8.49
C LYS A 56 9.63 -2.62 -7.97
N SER A 57 9.66 -2.85 -6.66
CA SER A 57 8.90 -3.92 -5.99
C SER A 57 7.41 -3.60 -5.93
N PHE A 58 7.05 -2.32 -5.87
CA PHE A 58 5.66 -1.86 -6.00
C PHE A 58 5.04 -2.22 -7.37
N LEU A 59 5.75 -1.95 -8.48
CA LEU A 59 5.26 -2.29 -9.82
C LEU A 59 5.09 -3.80 -10.03
N GLN A 60 5.95 -4.61 -9.42
CA GLN A 60 5.87 -6.07 -9.48
C GLN A 60 4.66 -6.63 -8.69
N CYS A 61 4.25 -5.98 -7.59
CA CYS A 61 3.04 -6.37 -6.87
C CYS A 61 1.76 -6.16 -7.69
N CYS A 62 1.81 -5.26 -8.67
CA CYS A 62 0.69 -4.85 -9.52
C CYS A 62 0.66 -5.56 -10.89
N SER A 63 1.60 -6.47 -11.18
CA SER A 63 1.77 -7.09 -12.51
C SER A 63 1.21 -8.53 -12.61
N TRP A 64 0.16 -8.84 -11.84
CA TRP A 64 -0.63 -10.06 -12.02
C TRP A 64 -1.73 -9.85 -13.07
#